data_AF-A0A484IGM4-F1
#
_entry.id   AF-A0A484IGM4-F1
#
_cell.length_a   1.000
_cell.length_b   1.000
_cell.length_c   1.000
_cell.angle_alpha   90.00
_cell.angle_beta   90.00
_cell.angle_gamma   90.00
#
_symmetry.space_group_name_H-M   'P 1'
#
loop_
_entity.id
_entity.type
_entity.pdbx_description
1 polymer ?
#
loop_
_entity_poly.entity_id
_entity_poly.type
_entity_poly.pdbx_seq_one_letter_code
_entity_poly.pdbx_strand_id
1 'polypeptide(L)'
;MHDLSRLIDRMESALNANDFLRLTALEDLHKNEGGDPFKILIGTILSSRTRDENTTKAIIRLFKRFKGAKDISKADPEDIKEEISCVGFYNVKAIRIKEVARIIEEKFQGKVPDNEEELLKLPGVGRKTANCVLVYAFQKSAIPVDTHVHRISNRLGLVNTKTPQETEREMTKYVDKKYWIKLNSTFVRYGQNICLPKRPKCNHCNLTNMCKYYAEMTITEGEERERERERERGGDDKSNRGMKEKNERRGEQYKSNITIEKRIHLPHIRYFILFGICIAN
;
A
#
# COMPACT_ATOMS: atom_id res chain seq x y z
N MET A 1 2.87 11.57 18.26
CA MET A 1 2.77 10.23 17.67
C MET A 1 1.31 9.94 17.39
N HIS A 2 0.82 10.23 16.17
CA HIS A 2 -0.49 9.73 15.78
C HIS A 2 -0.41 8.21 15.77
N ASP A 3 -1.21 7.59 16.63
CA ASP A 3 -1.11 6.17 16.91
C ASP A 3 -1.52 5.38 15.66
N LEU A 4 -0.55 4.91 14.88
CA LEU A 4 -0.83 4.06 13.72
C LEU A 4 -1.59 2.80 14.15
N SER A 5 -1.49 2.39 15.44
CA SER A 5 -2.39 1.39 16.03
C SER A 5 -3.83 1.76 15.76
N ARG A 6 -4.23 2.95 16.22
CA ARG A 6 -5.61 3.43 16.09
C ARG A 6 -6.06 3.51 14.64
N LEU A 7 -5.14 3.74 13.70
CA LEU A 7 -5.44 3.75 12.27
C LEU A 7 -5.68 2.34 11.73
N ILE A 8 -4.79 1.38 12.02
CA ILE A 8 -4.96 -0.03 11.62
C ILE A 8 -6.21 -0.60 12.27
N ASP A 9 -6.43 -0.36 13.56
CA ASP A 9 -7.59 -0.83 14.31
C ASP A 9 -8.91 -0.27 13.72
N ARG A 10 -8.92 1.00 13.31
CA ARG A 10 -10.07 1.61 12.62
C ARG A 10 -10.28 1.03 11.22
N MET A 11 -9.22 0.70 10.49
CA MET A 11 -9.33 0.03 9.18
C MET A 11 -9.91 -1.37 9.33
N GLU A 12 -9.39 -2.15 10.28
CA GLU A 12 -9.90 -3.50 10.58
C GLU A 12 -11.36 -3.46 11.03
N SER A 13 -11.70 -2.53 11.94
CA SER A 13 -13.09 -2.31 12.38
C SER A 13 -14.03 -2.00 11.20
N ALA A 14 -13.62 -1.12 10.29
CA ALA A 14 -14.41 -0.81 9.10
C ALA A 14 -14.52 -2.01 8.14
N LEU A 15 -13.46 -2.79 7.96
CA LEU A 15 -13.52 -4.02 7.16
C LEU A 15 -14.49 -5.03 7.76
N ASN A 16 -14.45 -5.24 9.08
CA ASN A 16 -15.32 -6.19 9.78
C ASN A 16 -16.79 -5.75 9.77
N ALA A 17 -17.07 -4.46 10.02
CA ALA A 17 -18.43 -3.92 10.03
C ALA A 17 -19.14 -4.03 8.67
N ASN A 18 -18.38 -4.17 7.58
CA ASN A 18 -18.90 -4.27 6.22
C ASN A 18 -18.71 -5.67 5.60
N ASP A 19 -18.39 -6.67 6.42
CA ASP A 19 -18.18 -8.07 6.02
C ASP A 19 -17.11 -8.27 4.91
N PHE A 20 -16.08 -7.42 4.91
CA PHE A 20 -14.93 -7.52 3.99
C PHE A 20 -13.83 -8.42 4.59
N LEU A 21 -14.19 -9.66 4.92
CA LEU A 21 -13.33 -10.61 5.64
C LEU A 21 -12.34 -11.37 4.74
N ARG A 22 -12.42 -11.18 3.43
CA ARG A 22 -11.59 -11.91 2.49
C ARG A 22 -10.10 -11.56 2.66
N LEU A 23 -9.28 -12.61 2.76
CA LEU A 23 -7.82 -12.52 2.85
C LEU A 23 -7.19 -12.23 1.48
N THR A 24 -6.01 -11.60 1.53
CA THR A 24 -5.15 -11.49 0.34
C THR A 24 -4.57 -12.86 -0.02
N ALA A 25 -4.14 -13.06 -1.28
CA ALA A 25 -3.59 -14.36 -1.67
C ALA A 25 -2.36 -14.77 -0.84
N LEU A 26 -1.53 -13.81 -0.44
CA LEU A 26 -0.33 -14.10 0.37
C LEU A 26 -0.65 -14.38 1.84
N GLU A 27 -1.66 -13.70 2.39
CA GLU A 27 -2.12 -13.97 3.75
C GLU A 27 -2.83 -15.33 3.85
N ASP A 28 -3.66 -15.66 2.85
CA ASP A 28 -4.28 -16.98 2.74
C ASP A 28 -3.23 -18.08 2.59
N LEU A 29 -2.23 -17.86 1.71
CA LEU A 29 -1.13 -18.81 1.53
C LEU A 29 -0.31 -19.00 2.80
N HIS A 30 0.02 -17.91 3.51
CA HIS A 30 0.73 -18.00 4.78
C HIS A 30 -0.03 -18.88 5.79
N LYS A 31 -1.35 -18.68 5.92
CA LYS A 31 -2.19 -19.44 6.86
C LYS A 31 -2.31 -20.91 6.47
N ASN A 32 -2.52 -21.21 5.19
CA ASN A 32 -2.77 -22.57 4.72
C ASN A 32 -1.49 -23.42 4.57
N GLU A 33 -0.35 -22.79 4.35
CA GLU A 33 0.93 -23.47 4.09
C GLU A 33 1.99 -23.22 5.18
N GLY A 34 1.58 -22.69 6.33
CA GLY A 34 2.48 -22.42 7.46
C GLY A 34 3.60 -21.43 7.15
N GLY A 35 3.42 -20.57 6.15
CA GLY A 35 4.44 -19.62 5.70
C GLY A 35 5.61 -20.26 4.94
N ASP A 36 5.42 -21.40 4.25
CA ASP A 36 6.47 -22.01 3.41
C ASP A 36 7.18 -20.95 2.53
N PRO A 37 8.49 -20.70 2.75
CA PRO A 37 9.16 -19.59 2.08
C PRO A 37 9.21 -19.69 0.56
N PHE A 38 9.30 -20.90 0.02
CA PHE A 38 9.34 -21.11 -1.42
C PHE A 38 7.97 -20.87 -2.05
N LYS A 39 6.89 -21.39 -1.45
CA LYS A 39 5.51 -21.11 -1.89
C LYS A 39 5.19 -19.63 -1.80
N ILE A 40 5.61 -18.95 -0.73
CA ILE A 40 5.41 -17.49 -0.55
C ILE A 40 6.19 -16.69 -1.60
N LEU A 41 7.44 -17.06 -1.89
CA LEU A 41 8.24 -16.42 -2.94
C LEU A 41 7.57 -16.54 -4.31
N ILE A 42 7.20 -17.76 -4.72
CA ILE A 42 6.50 -18.01 -5.99
C ILE A 42 5.15 -17.31 -6.02
N GLY A 43 4.37 -17.40 -4.93
CA GLY A 43 3.09 -16.73 -4.80
C GLY A 43 3.20 -15.21 -4.93
N THR A 44 4.25 -14.61 -4.40
CA THR A 44 4.51 -13.18 -4.53
C THR A 44 4.82 -12.80 -5.98
N ILE A 45 5.63 -13.60 -6.70
CA ILE A 45 5.88 -13.40 -8.14
C ILE A 45 4.57 -13.49 -8.93
N LEU A 46 3.74 -14.50 -8.65
CA LEU A 46 2.44 -14.72 -9.31
C LEU A 46 1.44 -13.60 -9.02
N SER A 47 1.42 -13.05 -7.80
CA SER A 47 0.53 -11.97 -7.37
C SER A 47 0.70 -10.66 -8.14
N SER A 48 1.88 -10.44 -8.72
CA SER A 48 2.17 -9.18 -9.43
C SER A 48 1.20 -8.95 -10.59
N ARG A 49 0.42 -7.87 -10.53
CA ARG A 49 -0.62 -7.53 -11.53
C ARG A 49 -1.59 -8.69 -11.79
N THR A 50 -2.01 -9.39 -10.75
CA THR A 50 -3.00 -10.48 -10.85
C THR A 50 -3.94 -10.42 -9.67
N ARG A 51 -5.21 -10.78 -9.88
CA ARG A 51 -6.23 -10.83 -8.82
C ARG A 51 -5.92 -11.96 -7.85
N ASP A 52 -6.20 -11.73 -6.57
CA ASP A 52 -5.91 -12.70 -5.50
C ASP A 52 -6.55 -14.08 -5.76
N GLU A 53 -7.77 -14.12 -6.33
CA GLU A 53 -8.44 -15.38 -6.70
C GLU A 53 -7.60 -16.22 -7.66
N ASN A 54 -7.05 -15.58 -8.70
CA ASN A 54 -6.31 -16.26 -9.75
C ASN A 54 -4.91 -16.66 -9.27
N THR A 55 -4.29 -15.84 -8.42
CA THR A 55 -3.04 -16.18 -7.76
C THR A 55 -3.21 -17.41 -6.88
N THR A 56 -4.25 -17.45 -6.04
CA THR A 56 -4.54 -18.59 -5.16
C THR A 56 -4.78 -19.87 -5.97
N LYS A 57 -5.61 -19.81 -7.02
CA LYS A 57 -5.86 -20.95 -7.93
C LYS A 57 -4.58 -21.47 -8.58
N ALA A 58 -3.73 -20.57 -9.08
CA ALA A 58 -2.48 -20.95 -9.73
C ALA A 58 -1.49 -21.61 -8.79
N ILE A 59 -1.37 -21.12 -7.54
CA ILE A 59 -0.49 -21.70 -6.53
C ILE A 59 -0.93 -23.11 -6.17
N ILE A 60 -2.24 -23.32 -5.93
CA ILE A 60 -2.80 -24.65 -5.65
C ILE A 60 -2.49 -25.62 -6.79
N ARG A 61 -2.75 -25.21 -8.04
CA ARG A 61 -2.48 -26.05 -9.23
C ARG A 61 -1.00 -26.38 -9.37
N LEU A 62 -0.14 -25.37 -9.29
CA LEU A 62 1.31 -25.50 -9.44
C LEU A 62 1.89 -26.45 -8.38
N PHE A 63 1.57 -26.24 -7.11
CA PHE A 63 2.15 -27.05 -6.03
C PHE A 63 1.46 -28.41 -5.81
N LYS A 64 0.30 -28.63 -6.44
CA LYS A 64 -0.27 -29.97 -6.58
C LYS A 64 0.65 -30.83 -7.45
N ARG A 65 1.13 -30.29 -8.58
CA ARG A 65 2.00 -30.96 -9.55
C ARG A 65 3.48 -30.98 -9.14
N PHE A 66 4.03 -29.86 -8.68
CA PHE A 66 5.45 -29.72 -8.33
C PHE A 66 5.63 -29.51 -6.83
N LYS A 67 6.43 -30.34 -6.15
CA LYS A 67 6.51 -30.33 -4.68
C LYS A 67 7.42 -29.24 -4.10
N GLY A 68 8.27 -28.62 -4.90
CA GLY A 68 9.16 -27.57 -4.44
C GLY A 68 10.16 -27.09 -5.49
N ALA A 69 11.21 -26.41 -5.04
CA ALA A 69 12.21 -25.78 -5.91
C ALA A 69 12.89 -26.79 -6.85
N LYS A 70 13.28 -27.95 -6.34
CA LYS A 70 13.91 -29.03 -7.10
C LYS A 70 13.07 -29.54 -8.28
N ASP A 71 11.76 -29.65 -8.09
CA ASP A 71 10.86 -30.15 -9.13
C ASP A 71 10.66 -29.07 -10.20
N ILE A 72 10.39 -27.83 -9.76
CA ILE A 72 10.16 -26.70 -10.66
C ILE A 72 11.43 -26.37 -11.46
N SER A 73 12.62 -26.47 -10.88
CA SER A 73 13.87 -26.18 -11.58
C SER A 73 14.14 -27.14 -12.75
N LYS A 74 13.62 -28.37 -12.66
CA LYS A 74 13.76 -29.42 -13.68
C LYS A 74 12.57 -29.50 -14.65
N ALA A 75 11.43 -28.89 -14.30
CA ALA A 75 10.20 -28.95 -15.10
C ALA A 75 10.35 -28.27 -16.47
N ASP A 76 9.58 -28.72 -17.46
CA ASP A 76 9.44 -27.99 -18.73
C ASP A 76 8.73 -26.64 -18.47
N PRO A 77 9.21 -25.51 -19.02
CA PRO A 77 8.49 -24.25 -18.93
C PRO A 77 7.02 -24.31 -19.38
N GLU A 78 6.68 -25.14 -20.37
CA GLU A 78 5.29 -25.31 -20.84
C GLU A 78 4.40 -25.95 -19.77
N ASP A 79 4.91 -26.94 -19.03
CA ASP A 79 4.17 -27.54 -17.91
C ASP A 79 3.88 -26.51 -16.82
N ILE A 80 4.84 -25.64 -16.51
CA ILE A 80 4.64 -24.55 -15.54
C ILE A 80 3.55 -23.60 -16.06
N LYS A 81 3.63 -23.18 -17.34
CA LYS A 81 2.65 -22.27 -17.96
C LYS A 81 1.24 -22.84 -17.90
N GLU A 82 1.06 -24.13 -18.13
CA GLU A 82 -0.24 -24.80 -18.05
C GLU A 82 -0.88 -24.58 -16.67
N GLU A 83 -0.11 -24.79 -15.59
CA GLU A 83 -0.61 -24.66 -14.22
C GLU A 83 -0.93 -23.21 -13.83
N ILE A 84 -0.18 -22.24 -14.34
CA ILE A 84 -0.34 -20.83 -13.98
C ILE A 84 -1.06 -19.99 -15.04
N SER A 85 -1.66 -20.62 -16.04
CA SER A 85 -2.33 -19.98 -17.20
C SER A 85 -3.42 -18.96 -16.84
N CYS A 86 -4.04 -19.07 -15.65
CA CYS A 86 -5.03 -18.11 -15.16
C CYS A 86 -4.44 -16.79 -14.63
N VAL A 87 -3.10 -16.69 -14.56
CA VAL A 87 -2.37 -15.52 -14.06
C VAL A 87 -1.98 -14.60 -15.22
N GLY A 88 -2.06 -13.29 -15.01
CA GLY A 88 -1.61 -12.31 -16.01
C GLY A 88 -0.11 -12.42 -16.25
N PHE A 89 0.33 -12.31 -17.51
CA PHE A 89 1.73 -12.46 -17.93
C PHE A 89 2.34 -13.85 -17.60
N TYR A 90 1.54 -14.91 -17.62
CA TYR A 90 1.97 -16.26 -17.25
C TYR A 90 3.19 -16.76 -18.04
N ASN A 91 3.32 -16.42 -19.33
CA ASN A 91 4.47 -16.81 -20.15
C ASN A 91 5.81 -16.34 -19.56
N VAL A 92 5.90 -15.06 -19.19
CA VAL A 92 7.10 -14.47 -18.59
C VAL A 92 7.30 -14.97 -17.15
N LYS A 93 6.19 -15.16 -16.41
CA LYS A 93 6.24 -15.65 -15.02
C LYS A 93 6.71 -17.10 -14.95
N ALA A 94 6.32 -17.98 -15.86
CA ALA A 94 6.74 -19.37 -15.88
C ALA A 94 8.26 -19.51 -16.03
N ILE A 95 8.83 -18.80 -17.01
CA ILE A 95 10.29 -18.75 -17.22
C ILE A 95 10.99 -18.22 -15.97
N ARG A 96 10.48 -17.13 -15.39
CA ARG A 96 11.04 -16.54 -14.17
C ARG A 96 10.98 -17.48 -12.97
N ILE A 97 9.86 -18.17 -12.77
CA ILE A 97 9.66 -19.10 -11.66
C ILE A 97 10.63 -20.27 -11.78
N LYS A 98 10.80 -20.85 -12.98
CA LYS A 98 11.80 -21.88 -13.24
C LYS A 98 13.21 -21.40 -12.89
N GLU A 99 13.58 -20.21 -13.35
CA GLU A 99 14.92 -19.65 -13.09
C GLU A 99 15.14 -19.36 -11.59
N VAL A 100 14.15 -18.79 -10.90
CA VAL A 100 14.21 -18.60 -9.45
C VAL A 100 14.36 -19.95 -8.74
N ALA A 101 13.56 -20.96 -9.11
CA ALA A 101 13.64 -22.29 -8.52
C ALA A 101 15.02 -22.94 -8.73
N ARG A 102 15.61 -22.76 -9.93
CA ARG A 102 16.97 -23.21 -10.26
C ARG A 102 18.01 -22.55 -9.36
N ILE A 103 17.97 -21.22 -9.21
CA ILE A 103 18.89 -20.49 -8.33
C ILE A 103 18.73 -20.92 -6.87
N ILE A 104 17.50 -21.09 -6.38
CA ILE A 104 17.22 -21.55 -5.02
C ILE A 104 17.78 -22.95 -4.78
N GLU A 105 17.60 -23.87 -5.72
CA GLU A 105 18.15 -25.23 -5.62
C GLU A 105 19.68 -25.24 -5.65
N GLU A 106 20.30 -24.56 -6.62
CA GLU A 106 21.75 -24.63 -6.84
C GLU A 106 22.56 -23.83 -5.82
N LYS A 107 22.16 -22.58 -5.53
CA LYS A 107 22.94 -21.67 -4.67
C LYS A 107 22.55 -21.73 -3.21
N PHE A 108 21.28 -22.06 -2.92
CA PHE A 108 20.73 -22.03 -1.57
C PHE A 108 20.24 -23.40 -1.09
N GLN A 109 20.54 -24.48 -1.83
CA GLN A 109 20.22 -25.87 -1.45
C GLN A 109 18.73 -26.07 -1.16
N GLY A 110 17.87 -25.43 -1.95
CA GLY A 110 16.42 -25.51 -1.83
C GLY A 110 15.83 -24.59 -0.76
N LYS A 111 16.64 -23.84 -0.01
CA LYS A 111 16.18 -22.94 1.06
C LYS A 111 16.10 -21.49 0.56
N VAL A 112 14.95 -20.84 0.73
CA VAL A 112 14.83 -19.41 0.39
C VAL A 112 15.61 -18.58 1.41
N PRO A 113 16.46 -17.62 0.97
CA PRO A 113 17.17 -16.75 1.90
C PRO A 113 16.21 -15.83 2.65
N ASP A 114 16.53 -15.54 3.91
CA ASP A 114 15.69 -14.80 4.85
C ASP A 114 16.17 -13.35 5.06
N ASN A 115 16.93 -12.82 4.10
CA ASN A 115 17.45 -11.46 4.11
C ASN A 115 17.18 -10.75 2.77
N GLU A 116 17.00 -9.43 2.81
CA GLU A 116 16.61 -8.63 1.65
C GLU A 116 17.66 -8.67 0.54
N GLU A 117 18.95 -8.59 0.90
CA GLU A 117 20.05 -8.50 -0.07
C GLU A 117 20.10 -9.73 -1.00
N GLU A 118 20.03 -10.93 -0.43
CA GLU A 118 20.02 -12.17 -1.21
C GLU A 118 18.73 -12.33 -2.02
N LEU A 119 17.58 -11.94 -1.45
CA LEU A 119 16.31 -11.97 -2.17
C LEU A 119 16.34 -11.05 -3.40
N LEU A 120 16.95 -9.87 -3.31
CA LEU A 120 17.07 -8.94 -4.43
C LEU A 120 17.98 -9.45 -5.57
N LYS A 121 18.83 -10.44 -5.31
CA LYS A 121 19.65 -11.10 -6.35
C LYS A 121 18.83 -12.04 -7.23
N LEU A 122 17.60 -12.39 -6.83
CA LEU A 122 16.73 -13.28 -7.59
C LEU A 122 16.04 -12.54 -8.76
N PRO A 123 15.94 -13.16 -9.95
CA PRO A 123 15.41 -12.49 -11.12
C PRO A 123 13.95 -12.10 -10.97
N GLY A 124 13.68 -10.81 -11.18
CA GLY A 124 12.33 -10.23 -11.03
C GLY A 124 11.84 -10.08 -9.60
N VAL A 125 12.72 -10.28 -8.60
CA VAL A 125 12.46 -9.94 -7.20
C VAL A 125 12.93 -8.52 -6.95
N GLY A 126 11.97 -7.58 -6.88
CA GLY A 126 12.24 -6.22 -6.40
C GLY A 126 12.00 -6.07 -4.90
N ARG A 127 12.27 -4.88 -4.37
CA ARG A 127 12.12 -4.54 -2.94
C ARG A 127 10.78 -4.94 -2.32
N LYS A 128 9.66 -4.65 -3.01
CA LYS A 128 8.33 -5.09 -2.56
C LYS A 128 8.22 -6.61 -2.44
N THR A 129 8.72 -7.34 -3.44
CA THR A 129 8.67 -8.81 -3.44
C THR A 129 9.52 -9.37 -2.32
N ALA A 130 10.74 -8.87 -2.13
CA ALA A 130 11.60 -9.25 -1.03
C ALA A 130 10.92 -9.00 0.34
N ASN A 131 10.37 -7.80 0.55
CA ASN A 131 9.66 -7.47 1.79
C ASN A 131 8.43 -8.36 2.03
N CYS A 132 7.68 -8.72 0.97
CA CYS A 132 6.59 -9.70 1.10
C CYS A 132 7.11 -11.05 1.58
N VAL A 133 8.22 -11.56 1.06
CA VAL A 133 8.80 -12.83 1.54
C VAL A 133 9.23 -12.71 3.00
N LEU A 134 9.94 -11.63 3.37
CA LEU A 134 10.36 -11.40 4.76
C LEU A 134 9.17 -11.38 5.73
N VAL A 135 8.07 -10.71 5.35
CA VAL A 135 6.87 -10.62 6.19
C VAL A 135 6.09 -11.94 6.21
N TYR A 136 5.66 -12.44 5.05
CA TYR A 136 4.69 -13.53 4.98
C TYR A 136 5.32 -14.92 5.17
N ALA A 137 6.61 -15.10 4.86
CA ALA A 137 7.30 -16.36 5.12
C ALA A 137 8.01 -16.37 6.48
N PHE A 138 8.81 -15.34 6.72
CA PHE A 138 9.73 -15.32 7.87
C PHE A 138 9.22 -14.54 9.08
N GLN A 139 8.07 -13.88 8.98
CA GLN A 139 7.51 -13.02 10.05
C GLN A 139 8.52 -11.96 10.52
N LYS A 140 9.38 -11.48 9.61
CA LYS A 140 10.35 -10.42 9.88
C LYS A 140 9.74 -9.06 9.60
N SER A 141 10.13 -8.07 10.41
CA SER A 141 9.66 -6.70 10.25
C SER A 141 10.22 -6.09 8.96
N ALA A 142 9.41 -6.06 7.91
CA ALA A 142 9.60 -5.26 6.71
C ALA A 142 8.27 -4.59 6.32
N ILE A 143 8.30 -3.52 5.50
CA ILE A 143 7.10 -2.84 5.01
C ILE A 143 6.97 -3.08 3.50
N PRO A 144 6.17 -4.06 3.05
CA PRO A 144 5.87 -4.20 1.63
C PRO A 144 4.96 -3.06 1.18
N VAL A 145 5.52 -2.08 0.46
CA VAL A 145 4.73 -0.98 -0.11
C VAL A 145 4.35 -1.31 -1.54
N ASP A 146 3.05 -1.43 -1.77
CA ASP A 146 2.46 -1.56 -3.10
C ASP A 146 1.59 -0.34 -3.44
N THR A 147 0.79 -0.44 -4.51
CA THR A 147 -0.09 0.66 -4.92
C THR A 147 -1.20 0.97 -3.92
N HIS A 148 -1.61 0.02 -3.08
CA HIS A 148 -2.61 0.24 -2.05
C HIS A 148 -2.00 0.99 -0.88
N VAL A 149 -0.88 0.48 -0.34
CA VAL A 149 -0.16 1.13 0.75
C VAL A 149 0.25 2.55 0.35
N HIS A 150 0.88 2.70 -0.80
CA HIS A 150 1.31 4.01 -1.32
C HIS A 150 0.14 5.00 -1.47
N ARG A 151 -0.95 4.59 -2.12
CA ARG A 151 -2.12 5.46 -2.36
C ARG A 151 -2.79 5.87 -1.04
N ILE A 152 -3.05 4.91 -0.16
CA ILE A 152 -3.78 5.15 1.08
C ILE A 152 -2.95 6.03 2.02
N SER A 153 -1.64 5.75 2.17
CA SER A 153 -0.76 6.56 3.01
C SER A 153 -0.71 8.02 2.55
N ASN A 154 -0.64 8.27 1.23
CA ASN A 154 -0.70 9.64 0.70
C ASN A 154 -2.09 10.29 0.87
N ARG A 155 -3.19 9.55 0.63
CA ARG A 155 -4.56 10.07 0.82
C ARG A 155 -4.89 10.42 2.26
N LEU A 156 -4.40 9.65 3.22
CA LEU A 156 -4.56 9.94 4.64
C LEU A 156 -3.66 11.09 5.09
N GLY A 157 -2.66 11.48 4.30
CA GLY A 157 -1.69 12.51 4.66
C GLY A 157 -0.59 12.00 5.61
N LEU A 158 -0.40 10.67 5.70
CA LEU A 158 0.68 10.06 6.49
C LEU A 158 2.06 10.32 5.86
N VAL A 159 2.10 10.38 4.53
CA VAL A 159 3.29 10.69 3.74
C VAL A 159 2.91 11.66 2.62
N ASN A 160 3.91 12.33 2.05
CA ASN A 160 3.80 13.10 0.81
C ASN A 160 4.93 12.66 -0.13
N THR A 161 4.70 11.60 -0.90
CA THR A 161 5.74 10.90 -1.67
C THR A 161 5.22 10.53 -3.05
N LYS A 162 6.11 10.47 -4.03
CA LYS A 162 5.76 10.19 -5.43
C LYS A 162 5.93 8.72 -5.79
N THR A 163 6.80 8.00 -5.07
CA THR A 163 7.11 6.60 -5.34
C THR A 163 6.83 5.69 -4.14
N PRO A 164 6.50 4.40 -4.36
CA PRO A 164 6.37 3.42 -3.28
C PRO A 164 7.64 3.29 -2.42
N GLN A 165 8.82 3.41 -3.03
CA GLN A 165 10.11 3.34 -2.34
C GLN A 165 10.31 4.53 -1.38
N GLU A 166 9.90 5.74 -1.79
CA GLU A 166 9.89 6.89 -0.89
C GLU A 166 8.90 6.69 0.25
N THR A 167 7.69 6.18 -0.03
CA THR A 167 6.72 5.86 1.02
C THR A 167 7.28 4.87 2.03
N GLU A 168 7.93 3.79 1.58
CA GLU A 168 8.56 2.80 2.46
C GLU A 168 9.59 3.45 3.39
N ARG A 169 10.50 4.26 2.82
CA ARG A 169 11.53 4.99 3.57
C ARG A 169 10.93 5.94 4.60
N GLU A 170 9.89 6.69 4.23
CA GLU A 170 9.23 7.61 5.17
C GLU A 170 8.51 6.83 6.28
N MET A 171 7.71 5.82 5.93
CA MET A 171 6.98 5.00 6.91
C MET A 171 7.92 4.32 7.90
N THR A 172 9.09 3.87 7.47
CA THR A 172 10.09 3.24 8.34
C THR A 172 10.57 4.16 9.48
N LYS A 173 10.51 5.49 9.31
CA LYS A 173 10.98 6.46 10.30
C LYS A 173 10.03 6.67 11.48
N TYR A 174 8.72 6.47 11.27
CA TYR A 174 7.70 6.85 12.26
C TYR A 174 6.72 5.73 12.61
N VAL A 175 6.66 4.64 11.83
CA VAL A 175 5.81 3.50 12.12
C VAL A 175 6.53 2.55 13.07
N ASP A 176 5.91 2.25 14.22
CA ASP A 176 6.42 1.25 15.15
C ASP A 176 6.52 -0.14 14.48
N LYS A 177 7.68 -0.79 14.66
CA LYS A 177 8.00 -2.11 14.09
C LYS A 177 6.94 -3.18 14.39
N LYS A 178 6.24 -3.10 15.53
CA LYS A 178 5.18 -4.07 15.88
C LYS A 178 4.03 -4.13 14.86
N TYR A 179 3.84 -3.07 14.06
CA TYR A 179 2.77 -3.03 13.05
C TYR A 179 3.21 -3.42 11.65
N TRP A 180 4.52 -3.51 11.37
CA TRP A 180 5.03 -3.65 10.00
C TRP A 180 4.48 -4.89 9.30
N ILE A 181 4.37 -6.00 10.04
CA ILE A 181 3.86 -7.28 9.54
C ILE A 181 2.38 -7.18 9.13
N LYS A 182 1.54 -6.49 9.93
CA LYS A 182 0.10 -6.34 9.67
C LYS A 182 -0.25 -5.26 8.66
N LEU A 183 0.69 -4.33 8.43
CA LEU A 183 0.42 -3.12 7.67
C LEU A 183 0.00 -3.42 6.23
N ASN A 184 0.77 -4.27 5.54
CA ASN A 184 0.50 -4.55 4.13
C ASN A 184 -0.86 -5.24 3.93
N SER A 185 -1.15 -6.32 4.66
CA SER A 185 -2.42 -7.04 4.49
C SER A 185 -3.63 -6.15 4.79
N THR A 186 -3.56 -5.34 5.85
CA THR A 186 -4.63 -4.39 6.22
C THR A 186 -4.87 -3.36 5.12
N PHE A 187 -3.80 -2.69 4.67
CA PHE A 187 -3.92 -1.63 3.65
C PHE A 187 -4.35 -2.18 2.29
N VAL A 188 -3.91 -3.38 1.92
CA VAL A 188 -4.36 -4.04 0.68
C VAL A 188 -5.85 -4.33 0.76
N ARG A 189 -6.31 -5.02 1.81
CA ARG A 189 -7.75 -5.31 2.02
C ARG A 189 -8.58 -4.03 2.05
N TYR A 190 -8.11 -3.00 2.76
CA TYR A 190 -8.79 -1.70 2.83
C TYR A 190 -8.86 -1.02 1.47
N GLY A 191 -7.79 -1.06 0.69
CA GLY A 191 -7.70 -0.45 -0.62
C GLY A 191 -8.45 -1.19 -1.72
N GLN A 192 -8.70 -2.49 -1.54
CA GLN A 192 -9.50 -3.32 -2.45
C GLN A 192 -11.01 -3.13 -2.22
N ASN A 193 -11.44 -2.83 -0.98
CA ASN A 193 -12.85 -2.82 -0.62
C ASN A 193 -13.43 -1.42 -0.34
N ILE A 194 -12.65 -0.53 0.29
CA ILE A 194 -13.12 0.78 0.78
C ILE A 194 -12.41 1.92 0.05
N CYS A 195 -11.08 2.04 0.20
CA CYS A 195 -10.30 3.14 -0.37
C CYS A 195 -9.89 2.87 -1.83
N LEU A 196 -10.89 2.72 -2.69
CA LEU A 196 -10.74 2.38 -4.11
C LEU A 196 -9.98 3.47 -4.89
N PRO A 197 -9.23 3.12 -5.95
CA PRO A 197 -8.52 4.10 -6.78
C PRO A 197 -9.44 5.18 -7.36
N LYS A 198 -10.62 4.79 -7.82
CA LYS A 198 -11.68 5.68 -8.30
C LYS A 198 -12.90 5.53 -7.40
N ARG A 199 -13.56 6.65 -7.06
CA ARG A 199 -14.78 6.69 -6.23
C ARG A 199 -14.65 5.85 -4.94
N PRO A 200 -13.75 6.22 -4.02
CA PRO A 200 -13.63 5.51 -2.74
C PRO A 200 -14.96 5.53 -1.97
N LYS A 201 -15.24 4.44 -1.25
CA LYS A 201 -16.45 4.24 -0.47
C LYS A 201 -16.35 4.94 0.89
N CYS A 202 -16.22 6.27 0.89
CA CYS A 202 -15.99 7.05 2.11
C CYS A 202 -17.13 6.95 3.14
N ASN A 203 -18.34 6.59 2.71
CA ASN A 203 -19.48 6.29 3.59
C ASN A 203 -19.27 5.01 4.44
N HIS A 204 -18.38 4.10 4.01
CA HIS A 204 -18.01 2.88 4.74
C HIS A 204 -16.64 3.04 5.46
N CYS A 205 -16.10 4.26 5.54
CA CYS A 205 -14.76 4.55 6.03
C CYS A 205 -14.78 5.20 7.42
N ASN A 206 -14.14 4.56 8.42
CA ASN A 206 -14.04 5.10 9.79
C ASN A 206 -12.86 6.08 9.98
N LEU A 207 -12.26 6.53 8.88
CA LEU A 207 -11.10 7.43 8.85
C LEU A 207 -11.42 8.81 8.25
N THR A 208 -12.68 9.05 7.84
CA THR A 208 -13.09 10.31 7.17
C THR A 208 -12.70 11.55 7.95
N ASN A 209 -12.83 11.51 9.29
CA ASN A 209 -12.51 12.63 10.18
C ASN A 209 -11.01 12.99 10.24
N MET A 210 -10.12 12.11 9.76
CA MET A 210 -8.67 12.31 9.75
C MET A 210 -8.06 12.10 8.35
N CYS A 211 -8.89 12.00 7.32
CA CYS A 211 -8.44 11.75 5.96
C CYS A 211 -8.29 13.06 5.20
N LYS A 212 -7.04 13.46 4.92
CA LYS A 212 -6.72 14.63 4.11
C LYS A 212 -7.49 14.66 2.77
N TYR A 213 -7.48 13.55 2.04
CA TYR A 213 -8.16 13.41 0.75
C TYR A 213 -9.67 13.61 0.83
N TYR A 214 -10.32 13.09 1.88
CA TYR A 214 -11.76 13.25 2.05
C TYR A 214 -12.14 14.72 2.32
N ALA A 215 -11.37 15.39 3.17
CA ALA A 215 -11.56 16.82 3.42
C ALA A 215 -11.46 17.65 2.13
N GLU A 216 -10.41 17.42 1.33
CA GLU A 216 -10.22 18.10 0.04
C GLU A 216 -11.39 17.82 -0.93
N MET A 217 -11.80 16.57 -1.07
CA MET A 217 -12.92 16.16 -1.93
C MET A 217 -14.24 16.86 -1.54
N THR A 218 -14.55 16.94 -0.24
CA THR A 218 -15.78 17.59 0.23
C THR A 218 -15.79 19.10 0.00
N ILE A 219 -14.63 19.75 0.01
CA ILE A 219 -14.51 21.18 -0.31
C ILE A 219 -14.84 21.39 -1.80
N THR A 220 -14.21 20.62 -2.69
CA THR A 220 -14.44 20.73 -4.13
C THR A 220 -15.90 20.45 -4.50
N GLU A 221 -16.51 19.39 -3.96
CA GLU A 221 -17.93 19.10 -4.20
C GLU A 221 -18.86 20.21 -3.68
N GLY A 222 -18.50 20.85 -2.56
CA GLY A 222 -19.23 21.99 -2.01
C GLY A 222 -19.15 23.21 -2.92
N GLU A 223 -17.96 23.55 -3.42
CA GLU A 223 -17.72 24.66 -4.35
C GLU A 223 -18.44 24.45 -5.70
N GLU A 224 -18.45 23.22 -6.22
CA GLU A 224 -19.17 22.89 -7.47
C GLU A 224 -20.68 23.05 -7.32
N ARG A 225 -21.27 22.55 -6.22
CA ARG A 225 -22.70 22.71 -5.92
C ARG A 225 -23.09 24.17 -5.72
N GLU A 226 -22.22 24.98 -5.12
CA GLU A 226 -22.45 26.42 -4.97
C GLU A 226 -22.47 27.12 -6.33
N ARG A 227 -21.50 26.82 -7.20
CA ARG A 227 -21.47 27.35 -8.58
C ARG A 227 -22.68 26.93 -9.42
N GLU A 228 -23.16 25.70 -9.25
CA GLU A 228 -24.35 25.20 -9.94
C GLU A 228 -25.60 25.96 -9.47
N ARG A 229 -25.77 26.14 -8.16
CA ARG A 229 -26.87 26.96 -7.60
C ARG A 229 -26.80 28.42 -8.04
N GLU A 230 -25.61 28.99 -8.19
CA GLU A 230 -25.42 30.35 -8.72
C GLU A 230 -25.83 30.45 -10.20
N ARG A 231 -25.51 29.45 -11.02
CA ARG A 231 -25.94 29.38 -12.43
C ARG A 231 -27.46 29.26 -12.55
N GLU A 232 -28.09 28.43 -11.71
CA GLU A 232 -29.54 28.24 -11.68
C GLU A 232 -30.29 29.49 -11.20
N ARG A 233 -29.69 30.29 -10.33
CA ARG A 233 -30.29 31.53 -9.79
C ARG A 233 -30.34 32.69 -10.78
N GLY A 234 -29.67 32.59 -11.92
CA GLY A 234 -29.71 33.56 -13.02
C GLY A 234 -29.54 35.02 -12.61
N GLY A 235 -28.33 35.59 -12.71
CA GLY A 235 -28.20 37.05 -12.71
C GLY A 235 -26.82 37.62 -12.42
N ASP A 236 -26.35 38.40 -13.41
CA ASP A 236 -25.50 39.58 -13.34
C ASP A 236 -24.07 39.51 -12.77
N ASP A 237 -23.13 39.80 -13.69
CA ASP A 237 -21.78 40.27 -13.46
C ASP A 237 -21.69 41.24 -12.27
N LYS A 238 -21.15 40.79 -11.12
CA LYS A 238 -20.30 41.53 -10.15
C LYS A 238 -20.21 40.81 -8.80
N SER A 239 -19.46 39.70 -8.70
CA SER A 239 -19.09 39.18 -7.36
C SER A 239 -17.79 38.37 -7.31
N ASN A 240 -16.92 38.48 -8.32
CA ASN A 240 -15.70 37.67 -8.40
C ASN A 240 -14.59 38.10 -7.39
N ARG A 241 -14.80 39.16 -6.59
CA ARG A 241 -13.81 39.67 -5.61
C ARG A 241 -14.03 39.16 -4.17
N GLY A 242 -15.27 38.87 -3.77
CA GLY A 242 -15.59 38.41 -2.42
C GLY A 242 -15.29 36.92 -2.16
N MET A 243 -15.22 36.12 -3.24
CA MET A 243 -15.03 34.66 -3.19
C MET A 243 -13.60 34.27 -2.78
N LYS A 244 -12.59 35.00 -3.27
CA LYS A 244 -11.16 34.72 -2.94
C LYS A 244 -10.87 34.90 -1.46
N GLU A 245 -11.35 35.99 -0.85
CA GLU A 245 -11.06 36.29 0.56
C GLU A 245 -11.77 35.34 1.55
N LYS A 246 -12.99 34.86 1.25
CA LYS A 246 -13.67 33.88 2.10
C LYS A 246 -13.06 32.48 2.00
N ASN A 247 -12.59 32.08 0.83
CA ASN A 247 -11.91 30.80 0.62
C ASN A 247 -10.49 30.80 1.19
N GLU A 248 -9.77 31.92 1.12
CA GLU A 248 -8.49 32.09 1.81
C GLU A 248 -8.67 32.03 3.34
N ARG A 249 -9.68 32.70 3.91
CA ARG A 249 -9.95 32.65 5.37
C ARG A 249 -10.41 31.26 5.85
N ARG A 250 -11.21 30.52 5.09
CA ARG A 250 -11.59 29.12 5.44
C ARG A 250 -10.42 28.15 5.30
N GLY A 251 -9.60 28.31 4.26
CA GLY A 251 -8.35 27.56 4.08
C GLY A 251 -7.32 27.87 5.18
N GLU A 252 -7.25 29.12 5.63
CA GLU A 252 -6.40 29.57 6.74
C GLU A 252 -6.93 29.14 8.10
N GLN A 253 -8.24 29.12 8.32
CA GLN A 253 -8.86 28.62 9.55
C GLN A 253 -8.72 27.09 9.67
N TYR A 254 -8.65 26.36 8.55
CA TYR A 254 -8.37 24.93 8.56
C TYR A 254 -6.86 24.64 8.66
N LYS A 255 -6.00 25.42 7.98
CA LYS A 255 -4.56 25.40 8.22
C LYS A 255 -4.26 25.77 9.67
N SER A 256 -4.98 26.71 10.27
CA SER A 256 -4.84 27.07 11.67
C SER A 256 -5.39 25.97 12.57
N ASN A 257 -6.51 25.30 12.30
CA ASN A 257 -6.94 24.15 13.12
C ASN A 257 -5.96 22.96 13.04
N ILE A 258 -5.40 22.67 11.86
CA ILE A 258 -4.29 21.72 11.71
C ILE A 258 -3.01 22.22 12.41
N THR A 259 -2.75 23.53 12.40
CA THR A 259 -1.56 24.14 13.03
C THR A 259 -1.73 24.35 14.53
N ILE A 260 -2.95 24.48 15.04
CA ILE A 260 -3.36 24.63 16.43
C ILE A 260 -3.34 23.24 17.07
N GLU A 261 -3.85 22.20 16.40
CA GLU A 261 -3.59 20.81 16.80
C GLU A 261 -2.10 20.45 16.73
N LYS A 262 -1.32 21.00 15.77
CA LYS A 262 0.15 20.89 15.78
C LYS A 262 0.84 21.74 16.84
N ARG A 263 0.26 22.85 17.31
CA ARG A 263 0.84 23.72 18.35
C ARG A 263 0.53 23.27 19.77
N ILE A 264 -0.53 22.50 19.99
CA ILE A 264 -0.92 22.06 21.34
C ILE A 264 -0.12 20.83 21.83
N HIS A 265 0.63 20.10 20.98
CA HIS A 265 1.56 19.06 21.48
C HIS A 265 2.76 18.76 20.56
N LEU A 266 3.79 19.62 20.62
CA LEU A 266 5.14 19.32 20.14
C LEU A 266 6.19 19.88 21.11
N PRO A 267 6.59 19.18 22.19
CA PRO A 267 7.89 19.42 22.79
C PRO A 267 8.92 18.56 22.05
N HIS A 268 9.98 19.20 21.59
CA HIS A 268 11.16 18.63 20.90
C HIS A 268 11.01 18.32 19.41
N ILE A 269 11.14 19.36 18.57
CA ILE A 269 12.09 19.40 17.46
C ILE A 269 12.51 20.88 17.34
N ARG A 270 13.69 21.21 17.89
CA ARG A 270 14.45 22.43 17.58
C ARG A 270 15.73 21.98 16.89
N TYR A 271 16.25 22.84 16.02
CA TYR A 271 17.54 22.77 15.29
C TYR A 271 17.53 22.09 13.92
N PHE A 272 17.27 22.88 12.87
CA PHE A 272 18.31 23.48 12.02
C PHE A 272 17.61 24.16 10.83
N ILE A 273 17.90 25.44 10.64
CA ILE A 273 17.86 26.28 9.41
C ILE A 273 17.58 27.70 9.90
N LEU A 274 18.64 28.41 10.25
CA LEU A 274 18.67 29.87 10.36
C LEU A 274 20.15 30.25 10.45
N PHE A 275 20.74 30.59 9.30
CA PHE A 275 21.54 31.80 9.16
C PHE A 275 21.77 32.04 7.67
N GLY A 276 21.08 33.04 7.15
CA GLY A 276 21.10 33.42 5.75
C GLY A 276 20.43 34.77 5.56
N ILE A 277 21.21 35.81 5.88
CA ILE A 277 21.15 37.15 5.27
C ILE A 277 20.05 38.10 5.79
N CYS A 278 20.47 39.10 6.55
CA CYS A 278 19.89 40.45 6.46
C CYS A 278 21.04 41.46 6.39
N ILE A 279 21.15 42.11 5.23
CA ILE A 279 21.88 43.35 4.98
C ILE A 279 20.93 44.49 5.35
N ALA A 280 21.40 45.46 6.13
CA ALA A 280 21.00 46.86 6.04
C ALA A 280 22.08 47.72 6.75
N ASN A 281 22.37 48.88 6.15
CA ASN A 281 23.40 49.87 6.47
C ASN A 281 23.59 50.20 7.96
#